data_AF-A0A7C5ZQI7-F1
#
_entry.id   AF-A0A7C5ZQI7-F1
#
_cell.length_a   1.000
_cell.length_b   1.000
_cell.length_c   1.000
_cell.angle_alpha   90.00
_cell.angle_beta   90.00
_cell.angle_gamma   90.00
#
_symmetry.space_group_name_H-M   'P 1'
#
loop_
_entity.id
_entity.type
_entity.pdbx_description
1 polymer ?
#
loop_
_entity_poly.entity_id
_entity_poly.type
_entity_poly.pdbx_seq_one_letter_code
_entity_poly.pdbx_strand_id
1 'polypeptide(L)'
;LQEFNDMVFDLINKLKKDDILLITADHGNDPTDNSTDHTRENVPVIIVNNNKKEEYLGIKPSFRFITHVIQSLFKEKIKGKLSLEEFEGEKVW
;
A
#
# COMPACT_ATOMS: atom_id res chain seq x y z
N LEU A 1 -8.82 2.42 16.03
CA LEU A 1 -8.15 3.26 15.01
C LEU A 1 -7.28 4.36 15.62
N GLN A 2 -7.72 5.10 16.64
CA GLN A 2 -6.90 6.16 17.27
C GLN A 2 -5.56 5.64 17.82
N GLU A 3 -5.57 4.54 18.57
CA GLU A 3 -4.32 3.95 19.10
C GLU A 3 -3.35 3.56 17.98
N PHE A 4 -3.86 3.04 16.87
CA PHE A 4 -3.05 2.73 15.68
C PHE A 4 -2.44 4.00 15.06
N ASN A 5 -3.22 5.06 14.94
CA ASN A 5 -2.74 6.35 14.44
C ASN A 5 -1.55 6.87 15.28
N ASP A 6 -1.65 6.82 16.59
CA ASP A 6 -0.60 7.30 17.48
C ASP A 6 0.69 6.46 17.33
N MET A 7 0.55 5.13 17.19
CA MET A 7 1.69 4.23 16.89
C MET A 7 2.31 4.51 15.51
N VAL A 8 1.51 4.86 14.50
CA VAL A 8 2.00 5.18 13.15
C VAL A 8 2.87 6.44 13.18
N PHE A 9 2.46 7.49 13.92
CA PHE A 9 3.29 8.69 14.08
C PHE A 9 4.64 8.39 14.74
N ASP A 10 4.62 7.58 15.80
CA ASP A 10 5.85 7.14 16.46
C ASP A 10 6.76 6.32 15.54
N LEU A 11 6.17 5.49 14.67
CA LEU A 11 6.91 4.70 13.69
C LEU A 11 7.55 5.58 12.60
N ILE A 12 6.79 6.53 12.05
CA ILE A 12 7.27 7.46 11.00
C ILE A 12 8.51 8.23 11.48
N ASN A 13 8.50 8.70 12.73
CA ASN A 13 9.64 9.40 13.35
C ASN A 13 10.90 8.53 13.51
N LYS A 14 10.76 7.20 13.46
CA LYS A 14 11.86 6.24 13.59
C LYS A 14 12.35 5.69 12.24
N LEU A 15 11.66 5.99 11.14
CA LEU A 15 12.07 5.53 9.80
C LEU A 15 13.43 6.13 9.41
N LYS A 16 14.34 5.27 8.99
CA LYS A 16 15.62 5.69 8.41
C LYS A 16 15.41 6.17 6.98
N LYS A 17 16.48 6.76 6.42
CA LYS A 17 16.50 7.32 5.07
C LYS A 17 15.97 6.35 4.00
N ASP A 18 16.38 5.10 4.07
CA ASP A 18 16.09 4.10 3.04
C ASP A 18 14.91 3.18 3.40
N ASP A 19 14.26 3.43 4.55
CA ASP A 19 13.10 2.65 4.98
C ASP A 19 11.84 3.12 4.25
N ILE A 20 10.91 2.18 4.04
CA ILE A 20 9.59 2.45 3.47
C ILE A 20 8.54 1.84 4.40
N LEU A 21 7.52 2.62 4.71
CA LEU A 21 6.31 2.16 5.40
C LEU A 21 5.16 2.12 4.41
N LEU A 22 4.56 0.95 4.23
CA LEU A 22 3.35 0.75 3.42
C LEU A 22 2.20 0.34 4.34
N ILE A 23 1.09 1.08 4.28
CA ILE A 23 -0.13 0.82 5.05
C ILE A 23 -1.29 0.61 4.08
N THR A 24 -2.04 -0.47 4.27
CA THR A 24 -3.25 -0.82 3.49
C THR A 24 -4.24 -1.60 4.35
N ALA A 25 -5.43 -1.86 3.81
CA ALA A 25 -6.31 -2.94 4.24
C ALA A 25 -6.46 -3.99 3.12
N ASP A 26 -7.17 -5.07 3.39
CA ASP A 26 -7.47 -6.16 2.45
C ASP A 26 -8.96 -6.21 2.05
N HIS A 27 -9.85 -5.66 2.88
CA HIS A 27 -11.27 -5.48 2.58
C HIS A 27 -11.90 -4.38 3.44
N GLY A 28 -13.18 -4.10 3.21
CA GLY A 28 -14.01 -3.31 4.12
C GLY A 28 -14.65 -4.19 5.20
N ASN A 29 -15.04 -3.58 6.30
CA ASN A 29 -15.91 -4.18 7.31
C ASN A 29 -16.68 -3.05 8.00
N ASP A 30 -17.69 -2.54 7.30
CA ASP A 30 -18.47 -1.39 7.76
C ASP A 30 -19.23 -1.75 9.05
N PRO A 31 -18.90 -1.13 10.21
CA PRO A 31 -19.57 -1.42 11.48
C PRO A 31 -21.02 -0.93 11.53
N THR A 32 -21.48 -0.22 10.49
CA THR A 32 -22.86 0.24 10.31
C THR A 32 -23.67 -0.63 9.34
N ASP A 33 -23.04 -1.62 8.69
CA ASP A 33 -23.75 -2.64 7.93
C ASP A 33 -24.57 -3.54 8.88
N ASN A 34 -25.72 -4.00 8.41
CA ASN A 34 -26.57 -4.95 9.15
C ASN A 34 -26.04 -6.40 9.06
N SER A 35 -25.15 -6.66 8.10
CA SER A 35 -24.46 -7.95 7.96
C SER A 35 -23.35 -8.11 9.00
N THR A 36 -22.96 -9.35 9.27
CA THR A 36 -21.71 -9.67 10.00
C THR A 36 -20.57 -10.08 9.06
N ASP A 37 -20.81 -10.07 7.76
CA ASP A 37 -19.83 -10.38 6.72
C ASP A 37 -19.09 -9.11 6.25
N HIS A 38 -17.98 -9.28 5.54
CA HIS A 38 -17.19 -8.18 5.02
C HIS A 38 -17.94 -7.37 3.94
N THR A 39 -17.60 -6.08 3.85
CA THR A 39 -18.07 -5.18 2.80
C THR A 39 -17.04 -5.06 1.68
N ARG A 40 -17.55 -4.93 0.45
CA ARG A 40 -16.70 -4.75 -0.74
C ARG A 40 -16.36 -3.28 -0.93
N GLU A 41 -15.23 -2.86 -0.38
CA GLU A 41 -14.76 -1.48 -0.41
C GLU A 41 -13.39 -1.33 -1.09
N ASN A 42 -13.11 -0.12 -1.58
CA ASN A 42 -11.75 0.25 -1.93
C ASN A 42 -10.94 0.42 -0.63
N VAL A 43 -9.70 -0.07 -0.62
CA VAL A 43 -8.80 0.06 0.53
C VAL A 43 -7.81 1.20 0.32
N PRO A 44 -7.39 1.91 1.38
CA PRO A 44 -6.35 2.93 1.26
C PRO A 44 -5.00 2.28 0.94
N VAL A 45 -4.15 2.97 0.19
CA VAL A 45 -2.73 2.62 0.04
C VAL A 45 -1.92 3.87 0.37
N ILE A 46 -1.15 3.79 1.46
CA ILE A 46 -0.29 4.87 1.94
C ILE A 46 1.15 4.37 1.92
N ILE A 47 2.04 5.10 1.25
CA ILE A 47 3.47 4.77 1.17
C ILE A 47 4.27 5.96 1.69
N VAL A 48 5.06 5.75 2.75
CA VAL A 48 5.86 6.78 3.40
C VAL A 48 7.35 6.48 3.27
N ASN A 49 8.12 7.49 2.88
CA ASN A 49 9.58 7.53 2.95
C ASN A 49 10.02 8.97 3.28
N ASN A 50 10.94 9.12 4.23
CA ASN A 50 11.35 10.43 4.76
C ASN A 50 12.09 11.34 3.75
N ASN A 51 12.43 10.86 2.54
CA ASN A 51 13.09 11.67 1.50
C ASN A 51 12.24 11.91 0.26
N LYS A 52 10.99 11.40 0.22
CA LYS A 52 10.10 11.59 -0.91
C LYS A 52 9.15 12.75 -0.65
N LYS A 53 8.81 13.47 -1.73
CA LYS A 53 7.74 14.46 -1.71
C LYS A 53 6.39 13.75 -1.73
N GLU A 54 5.39 14.38 -1.15
CA GLU A 54 4.00 13.94 -1.25
C GLU A 54 3.54 13.91 -2.71
N GLU A 55 2.84 12.83 -3.09
CA GLU A 55 2.29 12.64 -4.43
C GLU A 55 1.00 11.82 -4.31
N TYR A 56 -0.02 12.19 -5.08
CA TYR A 56 -1.24 11.40 -5.19
C TYR A 56 -1.05 10.28 -6.22
N LEU A 57 -1.13 9.02 -5.78
CA LEU A 57 -0.88 7.84 -6.62
C LEU A 57 -2.04 7.47 -7.55
N GLY A 58 -3.21 8.10 -7.38
CA GLY A 58 -4.43 7.71 -8.08
C GLY A 58 -5.05 6.41 -7.55
N ILE A 59 -6.16 6.00 -8.16
CA ILE A 59 -6.80 4.71 -7.89
C ILE A 59 -6.00 3.61 -8.57
N LYS A 60 -5.74 2.52 -7.84
CA LYS A 60 -5.07 1.34 -8.39
C LYS A 60 -6.07 0.23 -8.68
N PRO A 61 -5.95 -0.45 -9.83
CA PRO A 61 -6.96 -1.41 -10.28
C PRO A 61 -6.96 -2.72 -9.46
N SER A 62 -5.89 -2.97 -8.69
CA SER A 62 -5.72 -4.23 -7.96
C SER A 62 -4.71 -4.11 -6.82
N PHE A 63 -4.85 -4.96 -5.81
CA PHE A 63 -3.84 -5.16 -4.76
C PHE A 63 -2.48 -5.61 -5.29
N ARG A 64 -2.43 -6.12 -6.54
CA ARG A 64 -1.18 -6.39 -7.25
C ARG A 64 -0.24 -5.18 -7.29
N PHE A 65 -0.76 -3.96 -7.21
CA PHE A 65 0.07 -2.76 -7.09
C PHE A 65 1.09 -2.86 -5.95
N ILE A 66 0.69 -3.38 -4.78
CA ILE A 66 1.57 -3.53 -3.62
C ILE A 66 2.71 -4.50 -3.91
N THR A 67 2.43 -5.61 -4.59
CA THR A 67 3.46 -6.57 -5.02
C THR A 67 4.47 -5.91 -5.96
N HIS A 68 4.01 -5.09 -6.92
CA HIS A 68 4.90 -4.38 -7.84
C HIS A 68 5.80 -3.37 -7.12
N VAL A 69 5.25 -2.65 -6.13
CA VAL A 69 6.06 -1.76 -5.27
C VAL A 69 7.16 -2.57 -4.59
N ILE A 70 6.83 -3.66 -3.90
CA ILE A 70 7.82 -4.50 -3.21
C ILE A 70 8.86 -5.06 -4.19
N GLN A 71 8.44 -5.59 -5.33
CA GLN A 71 9.35 -6.11 -6.36
C GLN A 71 10.34 -5.05 -6.85
N SER A 72 9.85 -3.83 -7.09
CA SER A 72 10.69 -2.72 -7.56
C SER A 72 11.77 -2.33 -6.55
N LEU A 73 11.48 -2.45 -5.25
CA LEU A 73 12.44 -2.15 -4.17
C LEU A 73 13.55 -3.19 -4.08
N PHE A 74 13.20 -4.47 -4.19
CA PHE A 74 14.18 -5.57 -4.03
C PHE A 74 14.85 -6.01 -5.34
N LYS A 75 14.42 -5.49 -6.49
CA LYS A 75 14.91 -5.88 -7.82
C LYS A 75 14.79 -7.39 -8.09
N GLU A 76 13.87 -8.06 -7.42
CA GLU A 76 13.66 -9.51 -7.54
C GLU A 76 12.64 -9.85 -8.62
N LYS A 77 12.90 -10.93 -9.40
CA LYS A 77 11.93 -11.53 -10.31
C LYS A 77 11.20 -12.66 -9.60
N ILE A 78 9.89 -12.55 -9.38
CA ILE A 78 9.08 -13.68 -8.89
C ILE A 78 8.87 -14.67 -10.04
N LYS A 79 9.15 -15.96 -9.81
CA LYS A 79 8.76 -17.04 -10.73
C LYS A 79 7.24 -17.25 -10.64
N GLY A 80 6.51 -16.78 -11.65
CA GLY A 80 5.07 -16.92 -11.79
C GLY A 80 4.59 -16.23 -13.07
N LYS A 81 3.35 -16.50 -13.47
CA LYS A 81 2.71 -15.97 -14.71
C LYS A 81 2.31 -14.48 -14.57
N LEU A 82 3.19 -13.67 -14.00
CA LEU A 82 3.02 -12.24 -13.77
C LEU A 82 4.05 -11.53 -14.65
N SER A 83 3.65 -11.13 -15.85
CA SER A 83 4.47 -10.23 -16.65
C SER A 83 4.40 -8.84 -16.03
N LEU A 84 5.58 -8.24 -15.83
CA LEU A 84 5.76 -6.83 -15.45
C LEU A 84 5.14 -5.86 -16.49
N GLU A 85 4.82 -6.40 -17.66
CA GLU A 85 4.22 -5.73 -18.83
C GLU A 85 2.81 -5.16 -18.56
N GLU A 86 2.08 -5.61 -17.53
CA GLU A 86 0.74 -5.06 -17.19
C GLU A 86 0.80 -3.67 -16.52
N PHE A 87 1.97 -3.22 -16.06
CA PHE A 87 2.17 -1.88 -15.46
C PHE A 87 3.26 -1.06 -16.17
N GLU A 88 3.72 -1.50 -17.36
CA GLU A 88 4.65 -0.72 -18.19
C GLU A 88 3.99 0.59 -18.65
N GLY A 89 4.17 1.65 -17.86
CA GLY A 89 3.62 2.98 -18.09
C GLY A 89 3.13 3.67 -16.83
N GLU A 90 2.83 2.93 -15.76
CA GLU A 90 2.49 3.52 -14.46
C GLU A 90 3.74 3.71 -13.61
N LYS A 91 3.94 4.94 -13.14
CA LYS A 91 5.00 5.28 -12.19
C LYS A 91 4.80 4.45 -10.92
N VAL A 92 5.69 3.48 -10.70
CA VAL A 92 5.58 2.51 -9.61
C VAL A 92 5.85 3.16 -8.26
N TRP A 93 6.81 4.10 -8.17
CA TRP A 93 7.10 4.99 -7.04
C TRP A 93 8.27 5.94 -7.34
#